data_AF-A0A7V9EDU0-F1
#
_entry.id   AF-A0A7V9EDU0-F1
#
_cell.length_a   1.000
_cell.length_b   1.000
_cell.length_c   1.000
_cell.angle_alpha   90.00
_cell.angle_beta   90.00
_cell.angle_gamma   90.00
#
_symmetry.space_group_name_H-M   'P 1'
#
loop_
_entity.id
_entity.type
_entity.pdbx_description
1 polymer ?
#
loop_
_entity_poly.entity_id
_entity_poly.type
_entity_poly.pdbx_seq_one_letter_code
_entity_poly.pdbx_strand_id
1 'polypeptide(L)'
;MSVLDLRALLATLNEHGVRYVVIGGVAVGAHGYVRATEDLDIVPEPTAENADRLARALAELEATLPLSGGRPFRAAGDVIAISRGRSLTADTRHGGLDVVQRVPGVPAFEELDRSAVDAELLGVLVRVCDLEHLRQMKHARGSAQDRADLENLPEQ
;
A
#
# COMPACT_ATOMS: atom_id res chain seq x y z
N MET A 1 -14.96 -2.88 -10.49
CA MET A 1 -13.70 -3.22 -9.81
C MET A 1 -13.32 -4.64 -10.21
N SER A 2 -12.08 -4.81 -10.65
CA SER A 2 -11.46 -6.13 -10.88
C SER A 2 -11.24 -6.82 -9.54
N VAL A 3 -11.19 -8.15 -9.54
CA VAL A 3 -10.79 -8.92 -8.35
C VAL A 3 -9.32 -8.63 -8.04
N LEU A 4 -8.98 -8.52 -6.75
CA LEU A 4 -7.61 -8.29 -6.31
C LEU A 4 -6.69 -9.46 -6.70
N ASP A 5 -5.74 -9.19 -7.59
CA ASP A 5 -4.58 -10.03 -7.87
C ASP A 5 -3.35 -9.41 -7.19
N LEU A 6 -3.22 -9.73 -5.89
CA LEU A 6 -2.17 -9.19 -5.04
C LEU A 6 -0.77 -9.53 -5.56
N ARG A 7 -0.58 -10.73 -6.12
CA ARG A 7 0.72 -11.16 -6.66
C ARG A 7 1.12 -10.26 -7.83
N ALA A 8 0.21 -10.01 -8.76
CA ALA A 8 0.48 -9.16 -9.92
C ALA A 8 0.80 -7.71 -9.53
N LEU A 9 0.08 -7.15 -8.55
CA LEU A 9 0.37 -5.81 -8.03
C LEU A 9 1.77 -5.72 -7.43
N LEU A 10 2.10 -6.60 -6.48
CA LEU A 10 3.41 -6.59 -5.81
C LEU A 10 4.56 -6.86 -6.79
N ALA A 11 4.38 -7.80 -7.71
CA ALA A 11 5.37 -8.09 -8.75
C ALA A 11 5.64 -6.86 -9.63
N THR A 12 4.58 -6.19 -10.10
CA THR A 12 4.73 -5.01 -10.96
C THR A 12 5.43 -3.86 -10.20
N LEU A 13 5.07 -3.61 -8.94
CA LEU A 13 5.76 -2.60 -8.13
C LEU A 13 7.25 -2.93 -7.95
N ASN A 14 7.58 -4.20 -7.72
CA ASN A 14 8.96 -4.64 -7.55
C ASN A 14 9.78 -4.57 -8.85
N GLU A 15 9.18 -4.96 -9.98
CA GLU A 15 9.81 -4.90 -11.31
C GLU A 15 10.18 -3.47 -11.72
N HIS A 16 9.38 -2.48 -11.31
CA HIS A 16 9.69 -1.06 -11.49
C HIS A 16 10.66 -0.50 -10.43
N GLY A 17 11.09 -1.31 -9.46
CA GLY A 17 12.00 -0.88 -8.40
C GLY A 17 11.39 0.12 -7.42
N VAL A 18 10.07 0.07 -7.22
CA VAL A 18 9.39 0.92 -6.25
C VAL A 18 9.82 0.50 -4.85
N ARG A 19 10.26 1.47 -4.04
CA ARG A 19 10.51 1.30 -2.61
C ARG A 19 9.26 1.65 -1.83
N TYR A 20 8.71 0.68 -1.11
CA TYR A 20 7.49 0.82 -0.35
C TYR A 20 7.45 -0.17 0.82
N VAL A 21 6.60 0.13 1.80
CA VAL A 21 6.22 -0.79 2.87
C VAL A 21 4.74 -1.11 2.73
N VAL A 22 4.39 -2.39 2.72
CA VAL A 22 3.00 -2.87 2.74
C VAL A 22 2.41 -2.66 4.12
N ILE A 23 1.20 -2.09 4.16
CA ILE A 23 0.43 -1.87 5.39
C ILE A 23 -0.97 -2.49 5.25
N GLY A 24 -1.92 -2.09 6.09
CA GLY A 24 -3.33 -2.37 5.86
C GLY A 24 -3.72 -3.84 5.95
N GLY A 25 -4.74 -4.24 5.17
CA GLY A 25 -5.30 -5.60 5.26
C GLY A 25 -4.32 -6.72 4.87
N VAL A 26 -3.46 -6.45 3.90
CA VAL A 26 -2.41 -7.40 3.48
C VAL A 26 -1.40 -7.62 4.61
N ALA A 27 -0.99 -6.56 5.32
CA ALA A 27 -0.10 -6.69 6.47
C ALA A 27 -0.73 -7.50 7.62
N VAL A 28 -2.04 -7.38 7.84
CA VAL A 28 -2.76 -8.21 8.83
C VAL A 28 -2.63 -9.70 8.51
N GLY A 29 -2.75 -10.08 7.23
CA GLY A 29 -2.53 -11.44 6.77
C GLY A 29 -1.10 -11.93 7.00
N ALA A 30 -0.10 -11.08 6.73
CA ALA A 30 1.31 -11.40 6.96
C ALA A 30 1.64 -11.66 8.44
N HIS A 31 0.90 -11.03 9.36
CA HIS A 31 1.03 -11.22 10.81
C HIS A 31 0.12 -12.30 11.39
N GLY A 32 -0.45 -13.16 10.54
CA GLY A 32 -1.12 -14.40 10.97
C GLY A 32 -2.64 -14.34 11.03
N TYR A 33 -3.27 -13.24 10.64
CA TYR A 33 -4.73 -13.16 10.53
C TYR A 33 -5.18 -12.89 9.09
N VAL A 34 -5.43 -13.96 8.33
CA VAL A 34 -5.88 -13.84 6.93
C VAL A 34 -7.37 -13.56 6.89
N ARG A 35 -7.74 -12.45 6.26
CA ARG A 35 -9.12 -12.08 5.94
C ARG A 35 -9.21 -11.51 4.52
N ALA A 36 -10.43 -11.35 4.01
CA ALA A 36 -10.63 -10.66 2.75
C ALA A 36 -10.14 -9.20 2.85
N THR A 37 -9.52 -8.72 1.77
CA THR A 37 -9.13 -7.33 1.55
C THR A 37 -9.41 -6.98 0.09
N GLU A 38 -9.86 -5.75 -0.16
CA GLU A 38 -10.30 -5.32 -1.50
C GLU A 38 -9.16 -4.66 -2.29
N ASP A 39 -8.12 -4.25 -1.59
CA ASP A 39 -7.03 -3.41 -2.03
C ASP A 39 -5.69 -3.80 -1.38
N LEU A 40 -4.62 -3.33 -2.02
CA LEU A 40 -3.28 -3.28 -1.47
C LEU A 40 -3.00 -1.86 -0.95
N ASP A 41 -2.67 -1.72 0.33
CA ASP A 41 -2.22 -0.46 0.93
C ASP A 41 -0.68 -0.41 1.01
N ILE A 42 -0.07 0.68 0.55
CA ILE A 42 1.38 0.89 0.65
C ILE A 42 1.74 2.29 1.14
N VAL A 43 2.88 2.40 1.83
CA VAL A 43 3.59 3.66 2.08
C VAL A 43 4.85 3.69 1.22
N PRO A 44 4.95 4.53 0.19
CA PRO A 44 6.15 4.63 -0.64
C PRO A 44 7.23 5.50 0.02
N GLU A 45 8.49 5.25 -0.33
CA GLU A 45 9.59 6.18 0.00
C GLU A 45 9.33 7.56 -0.64
N PRO A 46 9.39 8.66 0.13
CA PRO A 46 8.96 9.99 -0.33
C PRO A 46 10.06 10.73 -1.12
N THR A 47 10.69 10.05 -2.09
CA THR A 47 11.68 10.64 -3.00
C THR A 47 11.09 10.84 -4.40
N ALA A 48 11.57 11.86 -5.12
CA ALA A 48 11.12 12.12 -6.49
C ALA A 48 11.43 10.94 -7.43
N GLU A 49 12.59 10.30 -7.25
CA GLU A 49 12.96 9.11 -8.04
C GLU A 49 12.00 7.94 -7.80
N ASN A 50 11.64 7.69 -6.53
CA ASN A 50 10.71 6.62 -6.21
C ASN A 50 9.27 6.95 -6.68
N ALA A 51 8.88 8.22 -6.62
CA ALA A 51 7.59 8.67 -7.16
C ALA A 51 7.51 8.46 -8.68
N ASP A 52 8.61 8.69 -9.42
CA ASP A 52 8.70 8.40 -10.86
C ASP A 52 8.57 6.90 -11.14
N ARG A 53 9.22 6.04 -10.34
CA ARG A 53 9.07 4.57 -10.45
C ARG A 53 7.63 4.14 -10.18
N LEU A 54 7.02 4.65 -9.11
CA LEU A 54 5.63 4.36 -8.78
C LEU A 54 4.66 4.84 -9.88
N ALA A 55 4.90 6.01 -10.47
CA ALA A 55 4.08 6.51 -11.57
C ALA A 55 4.18 5.64 -12.83
N ARG A 56 5.36 5.07 -13.13
CA ARG A 56 5.53 4.12 -14.24
C ARG A 56 4.81 2.79 -13.96
N ALA A 57 4.93 2.27 -12.74
CA ALA A 57 4.20 1.08 -12.32
C ALA A 57 2.67 1.27 -12.43
N LEU A 58 2.14 2.39 -11.92
CA LEU A 58 0.72 2.73 -12.02
C LEU A 58 0.24 2.85 -13.48
N ALA A 59 1.07 3.36 -14.37
CA ALA A 59 0.76 3.42 -15.80
C ALA A 59 0.70 2.03 -16.44
N GLU A 60 1.63 1.13 -16.11
CA GLU A 60 1.62 -0.27 -16.58
C GLU A 60 0.44 -1.07 -16.04
N LEU A 61 0.05 -0.79 -14.79
CA LEU A 61 -1.13 -1.36 -14.13
C LEU A 61 -2.47 -0.83 -14.69
N GLU A 62 -2.42 0.07 -15.68
CA GLU A 62 -3.58 0.73 -16.28
C GLU A 62 -4.46 1.42 -15.22
N ALA A 63 -3.81 2.08 -14.25
CA ALA A 63 -4.49 2.68 -13.13
C ALA A 63 -5.50 3.76 -13.56
N THR A 64 -6.64 3.79 -12.85
CA THR A 64 -7.65 4.85 -12.94
C THR A 64 -7.84 5.47 -11.57
N LEU A 65 -8.30 6.71 -11.54
CA LEU A 65 -8.44 7.52 -10.32
C LEU A 65 -9.92 7.66 -9.96
N PRO A 66 -10.50 6.73 -9.16
CA PRO A 66 -11.94 6.75 -8.84
C PRO A 66 -12.37 8.06 -8.19
N LEU A 67 -11.53 8.63 -7.31
CA LEU A 67 -11.78 9.91 -6.64
C LEU A 67 -11.66 11.15 -7.56
N SER A 68 -11.20 10.95 -8.80
CA SER A 68 -11.11 11.98 -9.85
C SER A 68 -12.01 11.66 -11.04
N GLY A 69 -13.20 11.12 -10.77
CA GLY A 69 -14.20 10.78 -11.79
C GLY A 69 -13.83 9.54 -12.62
N GLY A 70 -12.99 8.65 -12.09
CA GLY A 70 -12.60 7.41 -12.76
C GLY A 70 -11.71 7.62 -13.99
N ARG A 71 -11.10 8.79 -14.14
CA ARG A 71 -10.20 9.04 -15.29
C ARG A 71 -8.95 8.17 -15.20
N PRO A 72 -8.32 7.85 -16.34
CA PRO A 72 -7.01 7.21 -16.34
C PRO A 72 -5.96 8.04 -15.60
N PHE A 73 -5.08 7.36 -14.87
CA PHE A 73 -3.85 7.91 -14.35
C PHE A 73 -2.90 8.24 -15.50
N ARG A 74 -2.24 9.40 -15.45
CA ARG A 74 -1.29 9.86 -16.46
C ARG A 74 0.03 10.19 -15.79
N ALA A 75 1.02 9.31 -15.93
CA ALA A 75 2.30 9.42 -15.23
C ALA A 75 2.91 10.84 -15.32
N ALA A 76 3.01 11.42 -16.52
CA ALA A 76 3.59 12.75 -16.72
C ALA A 76 2.87 13.89 -15.97
N GLY A 77 1.55 13.77 -15.74
CA GLY A 77 0.76 14.80 -15.05
C GLY A 77 0.55 14.52 -13.57
N ASP A 78 0.39 13.26 -13.21
CA ASP A 78 -0.04 12.85 -11.87
C ASP A 78 1.13 12.53 -10.93
N VAL A 79 2.34 12.27 -11.46
CA VAL A 79 3.54 12.04 -10.64
C VAL A 79 3.86 13.22 -9.72
N ILE A 80 3.51 14.44 -10.12
CA ILE A 80 3.71 15.65 -9.30
C ILE A 80 2.90 15.57 -8.00
N ALA A 81 1.69 15.00 -8.05
CA ALA A 81 0.87 14.81 -6.85
C ALA A 81 1.52 13.81 -5.89
N ILE A 82 1.97 12.67 -6.42
CA ILE A 82 2.68 11.63 -5.66
C ILE A 82 3.95 12.21 -5.02
N SER A 83 4.78 12.90 -5.82
CA SER A 83 6.05 13.51 -5.37
C SER A 83 5.86 14.57 -4.29
N ARG A 84 4.69 15.22 -4.25
CA ARG A 84 4.32 16.19 -3.20
C ARG A 84 3.76 15.52 -1.94
N GLY A 85 3.79 14.19 -1.87
CA GLY A 85 3.30 13.43 -0.72
C GLY A 85 1.78 13.36 -0.63
N ARG A 86 1.05 13.48 -1.76
CA ARG A 86 -0.41 13.28 -1.76
C ARG A 86 -0.71 11.78 -1.81
N SER A 87 -1.62 11.34 -0.96
CA SER A 87 -2.22 10.02 -1.08
C SER A 87 -3.00 9.88 -2.39
N LEU A 88 -3.06 8.66 -2.89
CA LEU A 88 -3.69 8.31 -4.15
C LEU A 88 -4.42 6.97 -3.99
N THR A 89 -5.71 6.96 -4.25
CA THR A 89 -6.48 5.73 -4.46
C THR A 89 -6.56 5.44 -5.94
N ALA A 90 -6.16 4.24 -6.34
CA ALA A 90 -6.15 3.79 -7.73
C ALA A 90 -6.89 2.47 -7.89
N ASP A 91 -7.76 2.40 -8.91
CA ASP A 91 -8.28 1.13 -9.42
C ASP A 91 -7.39 0.69 -10.58
N THR A 92 -6.83 -0.52 -10.51
CA THR A 92 -5.95 -1.08 -11.55
C THR A 92 -6.61 -2.27 -12.24
N ARG A 93 -5.99 -2.78 -13.31
CA ARG A 93 -6.43 -4.05 -13.91
C ARG A 93 -6.32 -5.25 -12.95
N HIS A 94 -5.55 -5.13 -11.87
CA HIS A 94 -5.30 -6.17 -10.86
C HIS A 94 -5.92 -5.88 -9.48
N GLY A 95 -6.83 -4.90 -9.37
CA GLY A 95 -7.52 -4.56 -8.13
C GLY A 95 -7.14 -3.18 -7.59
N GLY A 96 -7.61 -2.86 -6.38
CA GLY A 96 -7.36 -1.59 -5.72
C GLY A 96 -5.92 -1.46 -5.22
N LEU A 97 -5.36 -0.26 -5.34
CA LEU A 97 -4.07 0.13 -4.77
C LEU A 97 -4.20 1.49 -4.11
N ASP A 98 -3.97 1.54 -2.80
CA ASP A 98 -3.92 2.76 -2.01
C ASP A 98 -2.47 3.14 -1.70
N VAL A 99 -2.05 4.27 -2.26
CA VAL A 99 -0.78 4.92 -1.95
C VAL A 99 -1.01 5.90 -0.81
N VAL A 100 -0.51 5.56 0.36
CA VAL A 100 -0.73 6.30 1.60
C VAL A 100 0.48 7.18 1.90
N GLN A 101 0.27 8.50 1.97
CA GLN A 101 1.32 9.46 2.26
C GLN A 101 0.82 10.55 3.22
N ARG A 102 1.62 10.86 4.24
CA ARG A 102 1.37 11.96 5.21
C ARG A 102 -0.02 11.90 5.86
N VAL A 103 -0.54 10.71 6.11
CA VAL A 103 -1.82 10.50 6.80
C VAL A 103 -1.58 10.50 8.31
N PRO A 104 -2.35 11.27 9.11
CA PRO A 104 -2.27 11.20 10.56
C PRO A 104 -2.46 9.77 11.09
N GLY A 105 -1.57 9.32 11.97
CA GLY A 105 -1.59 7.95 12.51
C GLY A 105 -0.80 6.92 11.70
N VAL A 106 -0.27 7.30 10.53
CA VAL A 106 0.68 6.48 9.75
C VAL A 106 2.09 7.05 9.96
N PRO A 107 3.06 6.25 10.46
CA PRO A 107 4.42 6.72 10.65
C PRO A 107 5.10 7.13 9.33
N ALA A 108 6.20 7.87 9.43
CA ALA A 108 7.02 8.20 8.27
C ALA A 108 7.62 6.94 7.64
N PHE A 109 7.88 6.97 6.34
CA PHE A 109 8.44 5.83 5.61
C PHE A 109 9.74 5.33 6.26
N GLU A 110 10.64 6.22 6.66
CA GLU A 110 11.94 5.85 7.25
C GLU A 110 11.80 5.16 8.61
N GLU A 111 10.71 5.42 9.32
CA GLU A 111 10.38 4.73 10.57
C GLU A 111 9.82 3.34 10.29
N LEU A 112 8.83 3.26 9.37
CA LEU A 112 8.24 1.99 8.94
C LEU A 112 9.29 1.05 8.33
N ASP A 113 10.14 1.55 7.44
CA ASP A 113 11.14 0.72 6.74
C ASP A 113 12.20 0.17 7.70
N ARG A 114 12.51 0.90 8.78
CA ARG A 114 13.52 0.48 9.76
C ARG A 114 13.11 -0.76 10.54
N SER A 115 11.84 -0.88 10.89
CA SER A 115 11.32 -1.98 11.70
C SER A 115 10.50 -3.00 10.91
N ALA A 116 10.14 -2.68 9.67
CA ALA A 116 9.43 -3.59 8.78
C ALA A 116 10.13 -4.96 8.67
N VAL A 117 9.33 -5.97 8.39
CA VAL A 117 9.77 -7.35 8.27
C VAL A 117 9.74 -7.78 6.80
N ASP A 118 10.70 -8.61 6.42
CA ASP A 118 10.66 -9.25 5.10
C ASP A 118 9.61 -10.35 5.13
N ALA A 119 8.73 -10.35 4.13
CA ALA A 119 7.70 -11.37 3.97
C ALA A 119 7.65 -11.85 2.53
N GLU A 120 7.33 -13.13 2.35
CA GLU A 120 7.03 -13.70 1.04
C GLU A 120 5.51 -13.80 0.88
N LEU A 121 4.93 -12.92 0.06
CA LEU A 121 3.50 -12.89 -0.21
C LEU A 121 3.26 -13.44 -1.62
N LEU A 122 2.64 -14.63 -1.69
CA LEU A 122 2.31 -15.28 -2.97
C LEU A 122 3.54 -15.45 -3.90
N GLY A 123 4.71 -15.73 -3.32
CA GLY A 123 5.98 -15.88 -4.05
C GLY A 123 6.69 -14.57 -4.38
N VAL A 124 6.23 -13.44 -3.84
CA VAL A 124 6.85 -12.11 -4.02
C VAL A 124 7.45 -11.64 -2.70
N LEU A 125 8.76 -11.38 -2.68
CA LEU A 125 9.43 -10.81 -1.52
C LEU A 125 9.10 -9.32 -1.38
N VAL A 126 8.61 -8.92 -0.22
CA VAL A 126 8.19 -7.56 0.07
C VAL A 126 8.52 -7.15 1.50
N ARG A 127 8.53 -5.84 1.73
CA ARG A 127 8.62 -5.23 3.07
C ARG A 127 7.21 -5.03 3.61
N VAL A 128 6.91 -5.54 4.80
CA VAL A 128 5.63 -5.36 5.49
C VAL A 128 5.87 -4.61 6.80
N CYS A 129 5.02 -3.66 7.16
CA CYS A 129 5.15 -2.98 8.46
C CYS A 129 5.15 -4.01 9.59
N ASP A 130 5.89 -3.75 10.66
CA ASP A 130 5.86 -4.63 11.82
C ASP A 130 4.47 -4.68 12.49
N LEU A 131 4.31 -5.61 13.41
CA LEU A 131 3.06 -5.79 14.12
C LEU A 131 2.72 -4.59 15.01
N GLU A 132 3.72 -3.91 15.58
CA GLU A 132 3.50 -2.79 16.48
C GLU A 132 2.91 -1.59 15.73
N HIS A 133 3.57 -1.14 14.66
CA HIS A 133 3.08 -0.09 13.78
C HIS A 133 1.77 -0.45 13.12
N LEU A 134 1.56 -1.72 12.74
CA LEU A 134 0.26 -2.18 12.25
C LEU A 134 -0.84 -1.93 13.28
N ARG A 135 -0.65 -2.36 14.54
CA ARG A 135 -1.63 -2.14 15.61
C ARG A 135 -1.83 -0.64 15.88
N GLN A 136 -0.77 0.16 15.89
CA GLN A 136 -0.85 1.62 16.05
C GLN A 136 -1.71 2.28 14.96
N MET A 137 -1.48 1.94 13.68
CA MET A 137 -2.27 2.45 12.56
C MET A 137 -3.76 2.05 12.68
N LYS A 138 -4.04 0.80 13.10
CA LYS A 138 -5.40 0.31 13.32
C LYS A 138 -6.11 1.06 14.45
N HIS A 139 -5.42 1.30 15.57
CA HIS A 139 -5.96 2.10 16.67
C HIS A 139 -6.24 3.55 16.25
N ALA A 140 -5.35 4.16 15.46
CA ALA A 140 -5.52 5.54 15.02
C ALA A 140 -6.73 5.72 14.08
N ARG A 141 -6.99 4.75 13.19
CA ARG A 141 -8.14 4.78 12.27
C ARG A 141 -9.46 4.38 12.95
N GLY A 142 -9.43 3.34 13.78
CA GLY A 142 -10.54 2.97 14.66
C GLY A 142 -11.83 2.50 13.96
N SER A 143 -11.76 2.01 12.72
CA SER A 143 -12.95 1.47 12.05
C SER A 143 -13.42 0.14 12.68
N ALA A 144 -14.64 -0.29 12.36
CA ALA A 144 -15.15 -1.57 12.84
C ALA A 144 -14.27 -2.76 12.41
N GLN A 145 -13.72 -2.72 11.19
CA GLN A 145 -12.77 -3.71 10.71
C GLN A 145 -11.43 -3.63 11.46
N ASP A 146 -10.94 -2.43 11.76
CA ASP A 146 -9.67 -2.27 12.48
C ASP A 146 -9.75 -2.85 13.90
N ARG A 147 -10.88 -2.69 14.58
CA ARG A 147 -11.12 -3.35 15.88
C ARG A 147 -11.14 -4.87 15.77
N ALA A 148 -11.82 -5.41 14.75
CA ALA A 148 -11.84 -6.86 14.51
C ALA A 148 -10.43 -7.40 14.18
N ASP A 149 -9.63 -6.66 13.42
CA ASP A 149 -8.24 -7.01 13.14
C ASP A 149 -7.42 -7.07 14.44
N LEU A 150 -7.54 -6.06 15.31
CA LEU A 150 -6.81 -5.98 16.58
C LEU A 150 -7.14 -7.11 17.57
N GLU A 151 -8.36 -7.64 17.54
CA GLU A 151 -8.82 -8.77 18.35
C GLU A 151 -8.24 -10.12 17.89
N ASN A 152 -7.87 -10.24 16.60
CA ASN A 152 -7.38 -11.48 16.01
C ASN A 152 -5.86 -11.49 15.75
N LEU A 153 -5.22 -10.33 15.72
CA LEU A 153 -3.77 -10.23 15.63
C LEU A 153 -3.11 -10.74 16.92
N PRO A 154 -1.95 -11.43 16.81
CA PRO A 154 -1.25 -11.95 17.98
C PRO A 154 -0.93 -10.86 19.00
N GLU A 155 -0.92 -11.25 20.27
CA GLU A 155 -0.37 -10.44 21.36
C GLU A 155 1.16 -10.37 21.22
N GLN A 156 1.76 -9.28 21.70
CA GLN A 156 3.21 -9.04 21.65
C GLN A 156 4.00 -10.06 22.48
#